data_AF-A0AAV1KMF7-F1
#
_entry.id   AF-A0AAV1KMF7-F1
#
_cell.length_a   1.000
_cell.length_b   1.000
_cell.length_c   1.000
_cell.angle_alpha   90.00
_cell.angle_beta   90.00
_cell.angle_gamma   90.00
#
_symmetry.space_group_name_H-M   'P 1'
#
loop_
_entity.id
_entity.type
_entity.pdbx_description
1 polymer ?
#
loop_
_entity_poly.entity_id
_entity_poly.type
_entity_poly.pdbx_seq_one_letter_code
_entity_poly.pdbx_strand_id
1 'polypeptide(L)'
;MVERLNQTLERYLAKVVEKRQRDWDKHILPFLLSYRNAVHESTSVTPAFANFGRELRLPADLITGIPPDAPRSITYYANDLRNKMNDIYEHVGQSGQQTSEKMKTRYDRKMNNKGFDEGLLVWLHNPARSKGKSPKLQAKWDKPYRIVTRINDVTYRIQKGARGTPKIVHVDRLARYYGANNARDEHVLGGGSVARHY
;
A
#
# COMPACT_ATOMS: atom_id res chain seq x y z
N MET A 1 6.11 2.01 -9.81
CA MET A 1 7.04 0.99 -9.26
C MET A 1 8.21 1.64 -8.51
N VAL A 2 8.83 2.70 -9.05
CA VAL A 2 9.92 3.46 -8.42
C VAL A 2 9.57 3.95 -7.00
N GLU A 3 8.36 4.48 -6.79
CA GLU A 3 7.93 4.94 -5.46
C GLU A 3 7.91 3.84 -4.39
N ARG A 4 7.54 2.61 -4.76
CA ARG A 4 7.52 1.47 -3.85
C ARG A 4 8.94 1.01 -3.50
N LEU A 5 9.86 1.05 -4.48
CA LEU A 5 11.28 0.82 -4.25
C LEU A 5 11.84 1.87 -3.27
N ASN A 6 11.60 3.15 -3.53
CA ASN A 6 12.07 4.23 -2.67
C ASN A 6 11.52 4.09 -1.25
N GLN A 7 10.24 3.76 -1.09
CA GLN A 7 9.65 3.51 0.22
C GLN A 7 10.30 2.31 0.94
N THR A 8 10.67 1.27 0.20
CA THR A 8 11.34 0.08 0.76
C THR A 8 12.77 0.41 1.17
N LEU A 9 13.49 1.18 0.35
CA LEU A 9 14.83 1.68 0.65
C LEU A 9 14.82 2.57 1.90
N GLU A 10 13.88 3.53 1.98
CA GLU A 10 13.72 4.39 3.16
C GLU A 10 13.48 3.58 4.44
N ARG A 11 12.60 2.57 4.38
CA ARG A 11 12.32 1.68 5.51
C ARG A 11 13.53 0.84 5.93
N TYR A 12 14.35 0.42 4.96
CA TYR A 12 15.58 -0.30 5.24
C TYR A 12 16.62 0.61 5.90
N LEU A 13 16.89 1.77 5.28
CA LEU A 13 17.84 2.76 5.79
C LEU A 13 17.48 3.22 7.21
N ALA A 14 16.19 3.44 7.49
CA ALA A 14 15.73 3.79 8.83
C ALA A 14 16.09 2.77 9.93
N LYS A 15 16.39 1.51 9.56
CA LYS A 15 16.78 0.44 10.50
C LYS A 15 18.29 0.26 10.64
N VAL A 16 19.06 0.54 9.59
CA VAL A 16 20.49 0.19 9.52
C VAL A 16 21.42 1.38 9.68
N VAL A 17 20.94 2.58 9.42
CA VAL A 17 21.74 3.81 9.45
C VAL A 17 22.02 4.23 10.90
N GLU A 18 23.23 4.71 11.16
CA GLU A 18 23.65 5.17 12.48
C GLU A 18 22.82 6.38 12.97
N LYS A 19 22.77 6.61 14.29
CA LYS A 19 22.05 7.75 14.90
C LYS A 19 22.39 9.11 14.26
N ARG A 20 23.61 9.28 13.76
CA ARG A 20 24.08 10.53 13.11
C ARG A 20 23.86 10.54 11.59
N GLN A 21 23.37 9.47 11.00
CA GLN A 21 22.99 9.32 9.59
C GLN A 21 24.09 9.65 8.57
N ARG A 22 25.35 9.39 8.90
CA ARG A 22 26.50 9.71 8.03
C ARG A 22 26.97 8.55 7.16
N ASP A 23 26.39 7.37 7.34
CA ASP A 23 26.81 6.10 6.73
C ASP A 23 25.75 5.51 5.79
N TRP A 24 24.68 6.25 5.48
CA TRP A 24 23.56 5.77 4.67
C TRP A 24 23.98 5.32 3.26
N ASP A 25 25.01 5.93 2.70
CA ASP A 25 25.60 5.61 1.40
C ASP A 25 26.22 4.20 1.38
N LYS A 26 26.86 3.80 2.49
CA LYS A 26 27.46 2.47 2.65
C LYS A 26 26.42 1.35 2.65
N HIS A 27 25.19 1.66 3.04
CA HIS A 27 24.08 0.70 3.14
C HIS A 27 23.30 0.53 1.83
N ILE A 28 23.52 1.37 0.81
CA ILE A 28 22.83 1.29 -0.48
C ILE A 28 23.20 0.00 -1.22
N LEU A 29 24.49 -0.31 -1.34
CA LEU A 29 24.94 -1.47 -2.10
C LEU A 29 24.48 -2.79 -1.47
N PRO A 30 24.61 -3.02 -0.14
CA PRO A 30 24.02 -4.17 0.53
C PRO A 30 22.51 -4.27 0.30
N PHE A 31 21.77 -3.16 0.43
CA PHE A 31 20.35 -3.14 0.15
C PHE A 31 20.02 -3.58 -1.27
N LEU A 32 20.67 -3.01 -2.28
CA LEU A 32 20.40 -3.33 -3.68
C LEU A 32 20.72 -4.80 -3.98
N LEU A 33 21.77 -5.35 -3.38
CA LEU A 33 22.09 -6.77 -3.50
C LEU A 33 20.99 -7.64 -2.89
N SER A 34 20.57 -7.36 -1.65
CA SER A 34 19.48 -8.09 -0.99
C SER A 34 18.17 -7.94 -1.77
N TYR A 35 17.84 -6.75 -2.23
CA TYR A 35 16.60 -6.47 -2.97
C TYR A 35 16.53 -7.23 -4.30
N ARG A 36 17.66 -7.38 -5.00
CA ARG A 36 17.76 -8.14 -6.26
C ARG A 36 17.71 -9.65 -6.08
N ASN A 37 18.11 -10.17 -4.91
CA ASN A 37 18.12 -11.60 -4.60
C ASN A 37 16.93 -12.05 -3.74
N ALA A 38 16.10 -11.13 -3.26
CA ALA A 38 14.87 -11.48 -2.56
C ALA A 38 13.74 -11.76 -3.57
N VAL A 39 12.96 -12.80 -3.32
CA VAL A 39 11.73 -13.08 -4.09
C VAL A 39 10.72 -11.96 -3.85
N HIS A 40 10.19 -11.39 -4.93
CA HIS A 40 9.16 -10.36 -4.84
C HIS A 40 7.77 -10.96 -4.98
N GLU A 41 6.87 -10.60 -4.07
CA GLU A 41 5.49 -11.13 -4.04
C GLU A 41 4.72 -10.95 -5.36
N SER A 42 4.96 -9.84 -6.07
CA SER A 42 4.25 -9.56 -7.32
C SER A 42 4.71 -10.40 -8.51
N THR A 43 5.96 -10.86 -8.50
CA THR A 43 6.57 -11.60 -9.62
C THR A 43 6.86 -13.05 -9.26
N SER A 44 6.76 -13.42 -7.98
CA SER A 44 7.10 -14.75 -7.43
C SER A 44 8.54 -15.22 -7.66
N VAL A 45 9.39 -14.36 -8.23
CA VAL A 45 10.80 -14.62 -8.54
C VAL A 45 11.68 -13.47 -8.05
N THR A 46 12.99 -13.69 -7.98
CA THR A 46 13.95 -12.64 -7.67
C THR A 46 14.15 -11.72 -8.89
N PRO A 47 14.40 -10.41 -8.69
CA PRO A 47 14.75 -9.51 -9.79
C PRO A 47 16.02 -9.90 -10.54
N ALA A 48 16.98 -10.54 -9.86
CA ALA A 48 18.18 -11.10 -10.48
C ALA A 48 17.83 -12.18 -11.48
N PHE A 49 17.03 -13.16 -11.05
CA PHE A 49 16.59 -14.27 -11.90
C PHE A 49 15.77 -13.75 -13.09
N ALA A 50 14.86 -12.80 -12.86
CA ALA A 50 14.05 -12.21 -13.91
C ALA A 50 14.87 -11.47 -14.99
N ASN A 51 15.96 -10.80 -14.61
CA ASN A 51 16.78 -10.02 -15.55
C ASN A 51 17.91 -10.82 -16.21
N PHE A 52 18.49 -11.79 -15.50
CA PHE A 52 19.69 -12.50 -15.95
C PHE A 52 19.48 -13.99 -16.22
N GLY A 53 18.29 -14.54 -15.90
CA GLY A 53 18.00 -15.98 -16.03
C GLY A 53 18.79 -16.85 -15.04
N ARG A 54 19.41 -16.23 -14.03
CA ARG A 54 20.21 -16.85 -12.98
C ARG A 54 20.24 -15.98 -11.73
N GLU A 55 20.47 -16.61 -10.59
CA GLU A 55 20.70 -15.90 -9.33
C GLU A 55 22.08 -15.23 -9.30
N LEU A 56 22.21 -14.14 -8.55
CA LEU A 56 23.51 -13.51 -8.32
C LEU A 56 24.29 -14.33 -7.29
N ARG A 57 25.59 -14.47 -7.49
CA ARG A 57 26.47 -15.08 -6.49
C ARG A 57 26.65 -14.14 -5.31
N LEU A 58 26.37 -14.63 -4.12
CA LEU A 58 26.51 -13.93 -2.86
C LEU A 58 27.87 -14.23 -2.21
N PRO A 59 28.38 -13.35 -1.34
CA PRO A 59 29.56 -13.65 -0.53
C PRO A 59 29.43 -14.94 0.30
N ALA A 60 28.21 -15.29 0.72
CA ALA A 60 27.93 -16.54 1.42
C ALA A 60 28.24 -17.77 0.54
N ASP A 61 28.02 -17.67 -0.76
CA ASP A 61 28.22 -18.79 -1.69
C ASP A 61 29.70 -19.12 -1.90
N LEU A 62 30.61 -18.16 -1.65
CA LEU A 62 32.05 -18.42 -1.60
C LEU A 62 32.43 -19.31 -0.42
N ILE A 63 31.72 -19.20 0.70
CA ILE A 63 31.98 -19.97 1.92
C ILE A 63 31.41 -21.38 1.77
N THR A 64 30.21 -21.52 1.21
CA THR A 64 29.56 -22.81 1.03
C THR A 64 30.06 -23.58 -0.19
N GLY A 65 30.72 -22.88 -1.12
CA GLY A 65 31.09 -23.41 -2.44
C GLY A 65 29.88 -23.46 -3.38
N ILE A 66 30.11 -23.11 -4.64
CA ILE A 66 29.14 -23.30 -5.72
C ILE A 66 29.72 -24.35 -6.66
N PRO A 67 28.99 -25.43 -6.99
CA PRO A 67 29.42 -26.38 -8.00
C PRO A 67 29.74 -25.65 -9.31
N PRO A 68 30.89 -25.94 -9.96
CA PRO A 68 31.20 -25.35 -11.25
C PRO A 68 30.12 -25.75 -12.27
N ASP A 69 29.76 -24.81 -13.14
CA ASP A 69 28.87 -25.11 -14.24
C ASP A 69 29.49 -26.19 -15.12
N ALA A 70 28.70 -27.19 -15.52
CA ALA A 70 29.15 -28.20 -16.45
C ALA A 70 29.65 -27.53 -17.75
N PRO A 71 30.74 -28.01 -18.36
CA PRO A 71 31.21 -27.48 -19.64
C PRO A 71 30.09 -27.63 -20.68
N ARG A 72 29.68 -26.50 -21.27
CA ARG A 72 28.60 -26.42 -22.26
C ARG A 72 29.11 -25.69 -23.49
N SER A 73 28.64 -26.10 -24.67
CA SER A 73 28.79 -25.30 -25.88
C SER A 73 28.11 -23.94 -25.70
N ILE A 74 28.72 -22.89 -26.24
CA ILE A 74 28.17 -21.52 -26.23
C ILE A 74 26.77 -21.50 -26.88
N THR A 75 26.59 -22.25 -27.97
CA THR A 75 25.30 -22.34 -28.69
C THR A 75 24.22 -23.02 -27.85
N TYR A 76 24.58 -24.07 -27.11
CA TYR A 76 23.67 -24.75 -26.20
C TYR A 76 23.28 -23.83 -25.04
N TYR A 77 24.24 -23.14 -24.44
CA TYR A 77 23.99 -22.18 -23.36
C TYR A 77 23.05 -21.05 -23.80
N ALA A 78 23.27 -20.46 -24.97
CA ALA A 78 22.43 -19.38 -25.49
C ALA A 78 20.98 -19.84 -25.72
N ASN A 79 20.77 -21.04 -26.28
CA ASN A 79 19.44 -21.60 -26.48
C ASN A 79 18.74 -21.95 -25.15
N ASP A 80 19.46 -22.58 -24.21
CA ASP A 80 18.95 -22.88 -22.86
C ASP A 80 18.54 -21.61 -22.12
N LEU A 81 19.38 -20.56 -22.16
CA LEU A 81 19.08 -19.27 -21.55
C LEU A 81 17.85 -18.63 -22.20
N ARG A 82 17.72 -18.69 -23.53
CA ARG A 82 16.56 -18.14 -24.23
C ARG A 82 15.27 -18.84 -23.81
N ASN A 83 15.27 -20.18 -23.76
CA ASN A 83 14.11 -20.96 -23.34
C ASN A 83 13.74 -20.63 -21.89
N LYS A 84 14.71 -20.65 -20.97
CA LYS A 84 14.49 -20.26 -19.58
C LYS A 84 13.92 -18.85 -19.45
N MET A 85 14.45 -17.89 -20.19
CA MET A 85 13.93 -16.53 -20.16
C MET A 85 12.48 -16.47 -20.59
N ASN A 86 12.09 -17.18 -21.65
CA ASN A 86 10.69 -17.25 -22.07
C ASN A 86 9.79 -17.82 -20.95
N ASP A 87 10.20 -18.92 -20.32
CA ASP A 87 9.47 -19.54 -19.21
C ASP A 87 9.32 -18.58 -18.02
N ILE A 88 10.40 -17.85 -17.69
CA ILE A 88 10.41 -16.83 -16.63
C ILE A 88 9.43 -15.71 -16.95
N TYR A 89 9.44 -15.19 -18.17
CA TYR A 89 8.54 -14.11 -18.57
C TYR A 89 7.08 -14.55 -18.53
N GLU A 90 6.78 -15.77 -18.95
CA GLU A 90 5.44 -16.33 -18.85
C GLU A 90 4.99 -16.46 -17.38
N HIS A 91 5.86 -17.01 -16.52
CA HIS A 91 5.56 -17.16 -15.10
C HIS A 91 5.36 -15.81 -14.39
N VAL A 92 6.20 -14.81 -14.70
CA VAL A 92 6.07 -13.45 -14.17
C VAL A 92 4.77 -12.80 -14.65
N GLY A 93 4.40 -13.01 -15.92
CA GLY A 93 3.12 -12.54 -16.48
C GLY A 93 1.92 -13.11 -15.72
N GLN A 94 1.90 -14.43 -15.50
CA GLN A 94 0.84 -15.12 -14.76
C GLN A 94 0.77 -14.66 -13.29
N SER A 95 1.92 -14.55 -12.62
CA SER A 95 2.01 -14.06 -11.24
C SER A 95 1.53 -12.61 -11.11
N GLY A 96 1.88 -11.77 -12.09
CA GLY A 96 1.43 -10.39 -12.19
C GLY A 96 -0.09 -10.28 -12.33
N GLN A 97 -0.68 -11.13 -13.17
CA GLN A 97 -2.14 -11.20 -13.35
C GLN A 97 -2.85 -11.60 -12.06
N GLN A 98 -2.42 -12.68 -11.41
CA GLN A 98 -3.00 -13.12 -10.14
C GLN A 98 -2.85 -12.06 -9.04
N THR A 99 -1.71 -11.37 -8.99
CA THR A 99 -1.47 -10.29 -8.04
C THR A 99 -2.42 -9.12 -8.29
N SER A 100 -2.62 -8.74 -9.55
CA SER A 100 -3.57 -7.70 -9.95
C SER A 100 -5.00 -8.05 -9.55
N GLU A 101 -5.42 -9.29 -9.81
CA GLU A 101 -6.74 -9.80 -9.41
C GLU A 101 -6.93 -9.76 -7.90
N LYS A 102 -5.96 -10.26 -7.12
CA LYS A 102 -5.99 -10.19 -5.64
C LYS A 102 -6.09 -8.73 -5.16
N MET A 103 -5.33 -7.81 -5.77
CA MET A 103 -5.40 -6.39 -5.44
C MET A 103 -6.77 -5.80 -5.75
N LYS A 104 -7.36 -6.14 -6.91
CA LYS A 104 -8.70 -5.74 -7.31
C LYS A 104 -9.75 -6.26 -6.32
N THR A 105 -9.77 -7.55 -6.02
CA THR A 105 -10.73 -8.14 -5.06
C THR A 105 -10.60 -7.50 -3.67
N ARG A 106 -9.37 -7.23 -3.21
CA ARG A 106 -9.16 -6.54 -1.92
C ARG A 106 -9.68 -5.11 -1.95
N TYR A 107 -9.47 -4.39 -3.05
CA TYR A 107 -9.98 -3.05 -3.26
C TYR A 107 -11.51 -3.04 -3.29
N ASP A 108 -12.12 -3.91 -4.10
CA ASP A 108 -13.57 -4.05 -4.24
C ASP A 108 -14.22 -4.40 -2.89
N ARG A 109 -13.62 -5.33 -2.11
CA ARG A 109 -14.09 -5.64 -0.75
C ARG A 109 -14.03 -4.44 0.19
N LYS A 110 -13.00 -3.61 0.10
CA LYS A 110 -12.88 -2.37 0.89
C LYS A 110 -13.93 -1.34 0.46
N MET A 111 -14.23 -1.27 -0.84
CA MET A 111 -15.23 -0.36 -1.40
C MET A 111 -16.68 -0.81 -1.18
N ASN A 112 -16.91 -2.10 -0.91
CA ASN A 112 -18.23 -2.62 -0.52
C ASN A 112 -18.73 -2.15 0.85
N ASN A 113 -18.03 -1.22 1.52
CA ASN A 113 -18.66 -0.43 2.56
C ASN A 113 -19.72 0.46 1.90
N LYS A 114 -20.99 0.26 2.27
CA LYS A 114 -22.13 1.10 1.86
C LYS A 114 -21.66 2.54 1.76
N GLY A 115 -21.62 3.08 0.53
CA GLY A 115 -21.16 4.43 0.24
C GLY A 115 -21.88 5.47 1.09
N PHE A 116 -21.51 6.72 0.96
CA PHE A 116 -22.15 7.75 1.77
C PHE A 116 -23.42 8.27 1.11
N ASP A 117 -24.48 8.42 1.91
CA ASP A 117 -25.74 9.01 1.44
C ASP A 117 -25.64 10.53 1.36
N GLU A 118 -26.45 11.11 0.48
CA GLU A 118 -26.59 12.57 0.36
C GLU A 118 -27.13 13.16 1.67
N GLY A 119 -26.62 14.32 2.06
CA GLY A 119 -26.95 14.97 3.33
C GLY A 119 -26.09 14.53 4.53
N LEU A 120 -25.32 13.44 4.41
CA LEU A 120 -24.46 12.95 5.49
C LEU A 120 -23.25 13.87 5.73
N LEU A 121 -22.84 13.99 6.99
CA LEU A 121 -21.64 14.74 7.38
C LEU A 121 -20.39 13.84 7.31
N VAL A 122 -19.33 14.36 6.69
CA VAL A 122 -18.05 13.68 6.50
C VAL A 122 -16.88 14.61 6.80
N TRP A 123 -15.82 14.10 7.42
CA TRP A 123 -14.52 14.75 7.50
C TRP A 123 -13.81 14.69 6.13
N LEU A 124 -13.11 15.75 5.76
CA LEU A 124 -12.28 15.78 4.55
C LEU A 124 -10.80 15.68 4.89
N HIS A 125 -10.09 14.70 4.36
CA HIS A 125 -8.64 14.64 4.42
C HIS A 125 -8.03 15.71 3.50
N ASN A 126 -7.42 16.73 4.11
CA ASN A 126 -6.79 17.84 3.39
C ASN A 126 -5.25 17.72 3.49
N PRO A 127 -4.57 17.31 2.41
CA PRO A 127 -3.11 17.20 2.40
C PRO A 127 -2.41 18.56 2.19
N ALA A 128 -3.16 19.66 2.05
CA ALA A 128 -2.58 20.97 1.81
C ALA A 128 -1.70 21.42 2.99
N ARG A 129 -0.44 21.73 2.69
CA ARG A 129 0.56 22.16 3.66
C ARG A 129 0.43 23.66 3.89
N SER A 130 0.17 24.09 5.13
CA SER A 130 0.31 25.51 5.47
C SER A 130 1.79 25.89 5.58
N LYS A 131 2.22 26.93 4.85
CA LYS A 131 3.60 27.45 4.92
C LYS A 131 3.89 27.91 6.36
N GLY A 132 5.04 27.52 6.90
CA GLY A 132 5.50 27.94 8.24
C GLY A 132 5.11 27.02 9.41
N LYS A 133 4.40 25.91 9.19
CA LYS A 133 4.05 24.93 10.23
C LYS A 133 4.59 23.54 9.86
N SER A 134 5.07 22.77 10.84
CA SER A 134 5.54 21.39 10.62
C SER A 134 4.41 20.51 10.07
N PRO A 135 4.54 19.92 8.87
CA PRO A 135 3.50 19.06 8.27
C PRO A 135 3.14 17.84 9.13
N LYS A 136 4.02 17.42 10.05
CA LYS A 136 3.77 16.31 10.97
C LYS A 136 2.82 16.67 12.12
N LEU A 137 2.66 17.96 12.44
CA LEU A 137 1.85 18.46 13.56
C LEU A 137 0.53 19.11 13.12
N GLN A 138 0.17 19.04 11.84
CA GLN A 138 -1.08 19.61 11.32
C GLN A 138 -2.21 18.57 11.37
N ALA A 139 -3.40 18.99 11.78
CA ALA A 139 -4.60 18.15 11.72
C ALA A 139 -4.91 17.82 10.25
N LYS A 140 -4.79 16.54 9.89
CA LYS A 140 -4.95 16.05 8.50
C LYS A 140 -6.42 16.05 8.03
N TRP A 141 -7.35 16.11 8.96
CA TRP A 141 -8.79 16.09 8.71
C TRP A 141 -9.38 17.49 8.95
N ASP A 142 -9.96 18.08 7.91
CA ASP A 142 -10.66 19.37 7.96
C ASP A 142 -12.12 19.17 8.37
N LYS A 143 -12.68 20.20 9.02
CA LYS A 143 -14.03 20.29 9.62
C LYS A 143 -15.13 19.59 8.81
N PRO A 144 -16.23 19.14 9.44
CA PRO A 144 -17.29 18.38 8.77
C PRO A 144 -17.85 19.10 7.54
N TYR A 145 -17.93 18.37 6.44
CA TYR A 145 -18.58 18.74 5.19
C TYR A 145 -19.86 17.93 5.04
N ARG A 146 -20.87 18.49 4.37
CA ARG A 146 -22.06 17.74 3.96
C ARG A 146 -21.86 17.18 2.56
N ILE A 147 -22.26 15.94 2.31
CA ILE A 147 -22.35 15.38 0.97
C ILE A 147 -23.57 16.00 0.28
N VAL A 148 -23.33 16.68 -0.84
CA VAL A 148 -24.39 17.29 -1.64
C VAL A 148 -24.91 16.30 -2.66
N THR A 149 -24.00 15.66 -3.40
CA THR A 149 -24.38 14.67 -4.42
C THR A 149 -23.36 13.55 -4.51
N ARG A 150 -23.84 12.32 -4.68
CA ARG A 150 -22.99 11.18 -5.09
C ARG A 150 -22.84 11.20 -6.61
N ILE A 151 -21.63 11.44 -7.11
CA ILE A 151 -21.36 11.47 -8.57
C ILE A 151 -21.21 10.05 -9.10
N ASN A 152 -20.42 9.23 -8.40
CA ASN A 152 -20.27 7.81 -8.63
C ASN A 152 -19.88 7.12 -7.30
N ASP A 153 -19.62 5.82 -7.33
CA ASP A 153 -19.31 5.04 -6.12
C ASP A 153 -18.07 5.54 -5.36
N VAL A 154 -17.12 6.15 -6.07
CA VAL A 154 -15.83 6.56 -5.53
C VAL A 154 -15.65 8.08 -5.44
N THR A 155 -16.60 8.87 -5.93
CA THR A 155 -16.48 10.33 -6.10
C THR A 155 -17.72 11.05 -5.62
N TYR A 156 -17.52 11.97 -4.69
CA TYR A 156 -18.59 12.70 -4.02
C TYR A 156 -18.37 14.20 -4.17
N ARG A 157 -19.49 14.94 -4.29
CA ARG A 157 -19.50 16.39 -4.17
C ARG A 157 -19.83 16.76 -2.73
N ILE A 158 -18.94 17.49 -2.07
CA ILE A 158 -19.07 17.89 -0.67
C ILE A 158 -19.09 19.41 -0.54
N GLN A 159 -19.76 19.94 0.49
CA GLN A 159 -19.90 21.38 0.73
C GLN A 159 -19.77 21.72 2.22
N LYS A 160 -19.09 22.85 2.50
CA LYS A 160 -18.87 23.35 3.86
C LYS A 160 -19.98 24.34 4.23
N GLY A 161 -21.07 23.84 4.82
CA GLY A 161 -22.25 24.65 5.13
C GLY A 161 -22.97 25.18 3.88
N ALA A 162 -24.10 25.85 4.06
CA ALA A 162 -25.00 26.24 2.96
C ALA A 162 -24.39 27.22 1.93
N ARG A 163 -23.40 28.04 2.34
CA ARG A 163 -22.73 29.03 1.46
C ARG A 163 -21.32 28.61 1.03
N GLY A 164 -20.87 27.41 1.37
CA GLY A 164 -19.53 26.94 1.02
C GLY A 164 -19.38 26.62 -0.46
N THR A 165 -18.18 26.73 -1.01
CA THR A 165 -17.91 26.26 -2.37
C THR A 165 -17.90 24.73 -2.41
N PRO A 166 -18.65 24.09 -3.34
CA PRO A 166 -18.65 22.65 -3.46
C PRO A 166 -17.31 22.13 -3.97
N LYS A 167 -16.86 20.97 -3.46
CA LYS A 167 -15.62 20.30 -3.86
C LYS A 167 -15.93 18.87 -4.30
N ILE A 168 -15.30 18.43 -5.38
CA ILE A 168 -15.36 17.04 -5.84
C ILE A 168 -14.17 16.30 -5.25
N VAL A 169 -14.42 15.20 -4.54
CA VAL A 169 -13.40 14.45 -3.81
C VAL A 169 -13.61 12.95 -3.90
N HIS A 170 -12.51 12.21 -3.90
CA HIS A 170 -12.52 10.75 -3.85
C HIS A 170 -12.94 10.26 -2.47
N VAL A 171 -13.64 9.12 -2.41
CA VAL A 171 -14.17 8.50 -1.18
C VAL A 171 -13.08 8.20 -0.15
N ASP A 172 -11.87 7.83 -0.59
CA ASP A 172 -10.71 7.60 0.30
C ASP A 172 -10.26 8.86 1.06
N ARG A 173 -10.68 10.05 0.62
CA ARG A 173 -10.41 11.32 1.32
C ARG A 173 -11.53 11.71 2.27
N LEU A 174 -12.56 10.87 2.42
CA LEU A 174 -13.70 11.12 3.28
C LEU A 174 -13.72 10.13 4.45
N ALA A 175 -14.12 10.62 5.62
CA ALA A 175 -14.41 9.77 6.77
C ALA A 175 -15.75 10.17 7.37
N ARG A 176 -16.54 9.18 7.83
CA ARG A 176 -17.85 9.43 8.43
C ARG A 176 -17.72 10.33 9.66
N TYR A 177 -18.54 11.38 9.75
CA TYR A 177 -18.65 12.19 10.96
C TYR A 177 -19.71 11.57 11.87
N TYR A 178 -19.28 11.00 13.00
CA TYR A 178 -20.17 10.64 14.10
C TYR A 178 -20.19 11.84 15.04
N GLY A 179 -21.19 12.72 14.92
CA GLY A 179 -21.28 13.89 15.78
C GLY A 179 -21.45 13.53 17.26
N ALA A 180 -21.21 14.49 18.15
CA ALA A 180 -21.39 14.38 19.60
C ALA A 180 -22.85 14.21 20.07
N ASN A 181 -23.76 13.74 19.21
CA ASN A 181 -25.18 13.55 19.51
C ASN A 181 -25.63 12.08 19.60
N ASN A 182 -24.71 11.12 19.48
CA ASN A 182 -25.03 9.69 19.70
C ASN A 182 -25.01 9.26 21.18
N ALA A 183 -25.07 10.21 22.12
CA ALA A 183 -25.05 9.92 23.56
C ALA A 183 -26.37 10.30 24.28
N ARG A 184 -27.49 10.48 23.57
CA ARG A 184 -28.75 10.90 24.19
C ARG A 184 -30.00 10.08 23.86
N ASP A 185 -29.90 9.05 23.03
CA ASP A 185 -31.06 8.21 22.64
C ASP A 185 -30.94 6.74 23.09
N GLU A 186 -30.52 6.50 24.35
CA GLU A 186 -30.72 5.19 25.02
C GLU A 186 -31.24 5.33 26.46
N HIS A 187 -31.87 6.45 26.81
CA HIS A 187 -32.67 6.55 28.04
C HIS A 187 -34.08 7.03 27.71
N VAL A 188 -34.96 6.06 27.53
CA VAL A 188 -36.34 5.95 28.05
C VAL A 188 -37.11 5.07 27.07
N LEU A 189 -37.40 3.83 27.47
CA LEU A 189 -38.72 3.17 27.38
C LEU A 189 -38.58 1.79 28.02
N GLY A 190 -39.24 1.57 29.16
CA GLY A 190 -39.36 0.24 29.76
C GLY A 190 -39.49 0.19 31.29
N GLY A 191 -40.33 1.04 31.87
CA GLY A 191 -40.85 0.77 33.22
C GLY A 191 -41.75 -0.47 33.17
N GLY A 192 -41.43 -1.47 33.98
CA GLY A 192 -42.18 -2.73 34.06
C GLY A 192 -41.69 -3.59 35.22
N SER A 193 -42.10 -3.22 36.43
CA SER A 193 -41.96 -4.00 37.66
C SER A 193 -42.60 -5.39 37.52
N VAL A 194 -41.87 -6.48 37.80
CA VAL A 194 -42.36 -7.62 38.61
C VAL A 194 -41.19 -8.35 39.31
N ALA A 195 -41.26 -8.30 40.65
CA ALA A 195 -40.95 -9.30 41.68
C ALA A 195 -39.99 -10.50 41.45
N ARG A 196 -39.06 -10.61 42.42
CA ARG A 196 -38.76 -11.76 43.30
C ARG A 196 -38.22 -13.08 42.72
N HIS A 197 -37.06 -13.44 43.29
CA HIS A 197 -36.80 -14.61 44.15
C HIS A 197 -35.64 -15.52 43.71
N TYR A 198 -34.69 -15.61 44.65
CA TYR A 198 -33.56 -16.53 44.85
C TYR A 198 -32.31 -16.30 43.99
#